data_AF-A0ABD3BEK9-F1
#
_entry.id   AF-A0ABD3BEK9-F1
#
_cell.length_a   1.000
_cell.length_b   1.000
_cell.length_c   1.000
_cell.angle_alpha   90.00
_cell.angle_beta   90.00
_cell.angle_gamma   90.00
#
_symmetry.space_group_name_H-M   'P 1'
#
loop_
_entity.id
_entity.type
_entity.pdbx_description
1 polymer ?
#
loop_
_entity_poly.entity_id
_entity_poly.type
_entity_poly.pdbx_seq_one_letter_code
_entity_poly.pdbx_strand_id
1 'polypeptide(L)' 'MDPKIDKLVRRTTMVATVTASYFLLTADYGSEPNFIDPIKNAILSAERSAKEFIFGPKKETPPNDAEKHP' A
#
# COMPACT_ATOMS: atom_id res chain seq x y z
N MET A 1 36.39 12.07 -10.84
CA MET A 1 35.16 11.65 -10.13
C MET A 1 34.59 12.87 -9.44
N ASP A 2 33.28 13.10 -9.56
CA ASP A 2 32.64 14.24 -8.89
C ASP A 2 32.33 13.85 -7.43
N PRO A 3 33.00 14.47 -6.44
CA PRO A 3 32.84 14.11 -5.03
C PRO A 3 31.41 14.34 -4.51
N LYS A 4 30.60 15.16 -5.17
CA LYS A 4 29.17 15.34 -4.82
C LYS A 4 28.35 14.13 -5.25
N ILE A 5 28.63 13.60 -6.43
CA ILE A 5 27.97 12.40 -6.95
C ILE A 5 28.33 11.18 -6.09
N ASP A 6 29.61 11.02 -5.74
CA ASP A 6 30.05 9.91 -4.88
C ASP A 6 29.37 9.92 -3.50
N LYS A 7 29.17 11.11 -2.92
CA LYS A 7 28.49 11.28 -1.63
C LYS A 7 26.99 10.99 -1.72
N LEU A 8 26.35 11.37 -2.83
CA LEU A 8 24.95 11.09 -3.10
C LEU A 8 24.73 9.58 -3.28
N VAL A 9 25.51 8.94 -4.17
CA VAL A 9 25.44 7.51 -4.44
C VAL A 9 25.60 6.73 -3.14
N ARG A 10 26.61 7.05 -2.32
CA ARG A 10 26.85 6.35 -1.05
C ARG A 10 25.65 6.43 -0.09
N ARG A 11 25.02 7.60 0.03
CA ARG A 11 23.83 7.78 0.88
C ARG A 11 22.64 7.02 0.33
N THR A 12 22.38 7.15 -0.95
CA THR A 12 21.27 6.47 -1.62
C THR A 12 21.42 4.97 -1.53
N THR A 13 22.62 4.43 -1.77
CA THR A 13 22.88 3.00 -1.62
C THR A 13 22.63 2.54 -0.20
N MET A 14 23.11 3.27 0.82
CA MET A 14 22.87 2.91 2.22
C MET A 14 21.38 2.86 2.56
N VAL A 15 20.60 3.87 2.15
CA VAL A 15 19.15 3.92 2.36
C VAL A 15 18.46 2.80 1.58
N ALA A 16 18.79 2.63 0.31
CA ALA A 16 18.21 1.59 -0.54
C ALA A 16 18.47 0.19 0.01
N THR A 17 19.68 -0.06 0.53
CA THR A 17 20.00 -1.34 1.19
C THR A 17 19.16 -1.55 2.43
N VAL A 18 19.01 -0.57 3.32
CA VAL A 18 18.17 -0.69 4.51
C VAL A 18 16.71 -0.95 4.13
N THR A 19 16.17 -0.20 3.17
CA THR A 19 14.79 -0.36 2.70
C THR A 19 14.58 -1.72 2.03
N ALA A 20 15.48 -2.16 1.15
CA ALA A 20 15.40 -3.46 0.51
C ALA A 20 15.50 -4.60 1.52
N SER A 21 16.42 -4.52 2.48
CA SER A 21 16.55 -5.50 3.56
C SER A 21 15.30 -5.56 4.42
N TYR A 22 14.70 -4.42 4.76
CA TYR A 22 13.41 -4.38 5.47
C TYR A 22 12.32 -5.08 4.66
N PHE A 23 12.18 -4.74 3.37
CA PHE A 23 11.19 -5.36 2.49
C PHE A 23 11.38 -6.87 2.33
N LEU A 24 12.61 -7.34 2.12
CA LEU A 24 12.93 -8.77 1.99
C LEU A 24 12.68 -9.51 3.31
N LEU A 25 13.04 -8.91 4.45
CA LEU A 25 12.75 -9.50 5.76
C LEU A 25 11.26 -9.59 6.01
N THR A 26 10.50 -8.56 5.62
CA THR A 26 9.03 -8.55 5.71
C THR A 26 8.35 -9.27 4.55
N ALA A 27 9.08 -9.82 3.58
CA ALA A 27 8.48 -10.43 2.40
C ALA A 27 7.84 -11.79 2.71
N ASP A 28 8.45 -12.55 3.64
CA ASP A 28 7.93 -13.83 4.12
C ASP A 28 6.92 -13.68 5.28
N TYR A 29 6.76 -12.46 5.82
CA TYR A 29 5.63 -12.13 6.68
C TYR A 29 4.41 -12.01 5.75
N GLY A 30 3.73 -13.13 5.52
CA GLY A 30 2.53 -13.19 4.69
C GLY A 30 1.45 -12.20 5.12
N SER A 31 0.32 -12.20 4.40
CA SER A 31 -0.87 -11.37 4.65
C SER A 31 -1.62 -11.72 5.95
N GLU A 32 -0.90 -12.05 7.01
CA GLU A 32 -1.38 -11.98 8.39
C GLU A 32 -1.67 -10.52 8.76
N PRO A 33 -2.54 -10.28 9.76
CA PRO A 33 -2.90 -8.94 10.17
C PRO A 33 -1.64 -8.20 10.65
N ASN A 34 -1.15 -7.32 9.80
CA ASN A 34 0.13 -6.64 9.93
C ASN A 34 -0.10 -5.23 10.49
N PHE A 35 0.91 -4.68 11.17
CA PHE A 35 0.87 -3.30 11.67
C PHE A 35 0.62 -2.24 10.57
N ILE A 36 0.79 -2.62 9.30
CA ILE A 36 0.59 -1.77 8.12
C ILE A 36 -0.87 -1.76 7.63
N ASP A 37 -1.71 -2.71 8.07
CA ASP A 37 -3.11 -2.79 7.64
C ASP A 37 -3.93 -1.52 7.93
N PRO A 38 -3.77 -0.84 9.08
CA PRO A 38 -4.45 0.44 9.32
C PRO A 38 -4.08 1.51 8.28
N ILE A 39 -2.81 1.55 7.86
CA ILE A 39 -2.33 2.52 6.87
C ILE A 39 -2.88 2.17 5.48
N LYS A 40 -2.83 0.89 5.11
CA LYS A 40 -3.39 0.39 3.84
C LYS A 40 -4.89 0.65 3.76
N ASN A 41 -5.63 0.40 4.83
CA ASN A 41 -7.07 0.68 4.89
C ASN A 41 -7.38 2.18 4.82
N ALA A 42 -6.55 3.03 5.44
CA ALA A 42 -6.68 4.48 5.32
C ALA A 42 -6.45 4.97 3.88
N ILE A 43 -5.45 4.42 3.18
CA ILE A 43 -5.18 4.74 1.77
C ILE A 43 -6.34 4.29 0.87
N LEU A 44 -6.83 3.06 1.04
CA LEU A 44 -7.98 2.54 0.28
C LEU A 44 -9.26 3.34 0.55
N SER A 45 -9.48 3.76 1.79
CA SER A 45 -10.60 4.62 2.18
C SER A 45 -10.49 6.01 1.53
N ALA A 46 -9.30 6.62 1.56
CA ALA A 46 -9.06 7.91 0.92
C ALA A 46 -9.23 7.83 -0.61
N GLU A 47 -8.77 6.75 -1.25
CA GLU A 47 -9.00 6.48 -2.67
C GLU A 47 -10.50 6.37 -2.98
N ARG A 48 -11.25 5.66 -2.14
CA ARG A 48 -12.70 5.50 -2.29
C ARG A 48 -13.43 6.85 -2.12
N SER A 49 -13.10 7.61 -1.08
CA SER A 49 -13.68 8.95 -0.86
C SER A 49 -13.36 9.91 -2.00
N ALA A 50 -12.14 9.89 -2.54
CA ALA A 50 -11.77 10.72 -3.70
C ALA A 50 -12.54 10.28 -4.97
N LYS A 51 -12.70 8.98 -5.18
CA LYS A 51 -13.52 8.46 -6.29
C LYS A 51 -14.98 8.86 -6.15
N GLU A 52 -15.55 8.79 -4.95
CA GLU A 52 -16.94 9.21 -4.68
C GLU A 52 -17.11 10.73 -4.80
N PHE A 53 -16.09 11.51 -4.46
CA PHE A 53 -16.10 12.97 -4.64
C PHE A 53 -16.09 13.39 -6.11
N ILE A 54 -15.29 12.71 -6.95
CA ILE A 54 -15.14 13.05 -8.38
C ILE A 54 -16.25 12.45 -9.25
N PHE A 55 -16.64 11.20 -8.98
CA PHE A 55 -17.59 10.46 -9.82
C PHE A 55 -19.02 10.41 -9.22
N GLY A 56 -19.23 11.03 -8.07
CA GLY A 56 -20.45 10.90 -7.29
C GLY A 56 -20.52 9.56 -6.53
N PRO A 57 -21.39 9.44 -5.52
CA PRO A 57 -21.56 8.21 -4.77
C PRO A 57 -22.04 7.10 -5.69
N LYS A 58 -21.24 6.04 -5.85
CA LYS A 58 -21.72 4.80 -6.45
C LYS A 58 -22.80 4.25 -5.51
N LYS A 59 -24.02 4.05 -6.02
CA LYS A 59 -25.04 3.26 -5.31
C LYS A 59 -24.45 1.88 -5.08
N GLU A 60 -24.05 1.60 -3.85
CA GLU A 60 -23.70 0.24 -3.42
C GLU A 60 -24.92 -0.62 -3.71
N THR A 61 -24.82 -1.49 -4.72
CA THR A 61 -25.70 -2.65 -4.76
C THR A 61 -25.23 -3.52 -3.61
N PRO A 62 -26.10 -3.89 -2.65
CA PRO A 62 -25.70 -4.79 -1.57
C PRO A 62 -25.13 -6.08 -2.19
N PRO A 63 -24.17 -6.76 -1.52
CA PRO A 63 -23.80 -8.10 -1.91
C PRO A 63 -25.09 -8.93 -1.96
N ASN A 64 -25.45 -9.41 -3.15
CA ASN A 64 -26.48 -10.41 -3.34
C ASN A 64 -25.99 -11.73 -2.74
N ASP A 65 -26.08 -11.83 -1.41
CA ASP A 65 -26.16 -13.09 -0.70
C ASP A 65 -27.65 -13.38 -0.45
N ALA A 66 -28.42 -13.67 -1.52
CA ALA A 66 -29.74 -14.32 -1.45
C ALA A 66 -30.35 -14.59 -2.84
N GLU A 67 -29.82 -15.57 -3.57
CA GLU A 67 -30.60 -16.42 -4.49
C GLU A 67 -29.94 -17.80 -4.43
N LYS A 68 -30.60 -18.92 -4.17
CA LYS A 68 -32.01 -19.26 -3.96
C LYS A 68 -31.99 -20.74 -3.53
N HIS A 69 -32.77 -21.13 -2.52
CA HIS A 69 -33.18 -22.53 -2.35
C HIS A 69 -34.00 -22.97 -3.58
N PRO A 70 -33.95 -24.24 -3.97
CA PRO A 70 -34.86 -25.23 -3.39
C PRO A 70 -34.17 -26.36 -2.63
#